data_AF-A0A7V1LJP8-F1
#
_entry.id   AF-A0A7V1LJP8-F1
#
_cell.length_a   1.000
_cell.length_b   1.000
_cell.length_c   1.000
_cell.angle_alpha   90.00
_cell.angle_beta   90.00
_cell.angle_gamma   90.00
#
_symmetry.space_group_name_H-M   'P 1'
#
loop_
_entity.id
_entity.type
_entity.pdbx_description
1 polymer ?
#
loop_
_entity_poly.entity_id
_entity_poly.type
_entity_poly.pdbx_seq_one_letter_code
_entity_poly.pdbx_strand_id
1 'polypeptide(L)'
;LCLKQMNNWAQSDNFHLRRLASEGLRPKLPWSTRLDTFNDNPEPVFEILELLKEDEIMFVKKSVGNHLTDWLKVNYDPTAKLLRRWQKSDNEHTKWIVKRATRKIRV
;
A
#
# COMPACT_ATOMS: atom_id res chain seq x y z
N LEU A 1 -10.60 -13.88 -8.59
CA LEU A 1 -11.73 -13.33 -7.79
C LEU A 1 -11.26 -12.31 -6.73
N CYS A 2 -10.22 -12.59 -5.94
CA CYS A 2 -9.80 -11.70 -4.85
C CYS A 2 -9.31 -10.30 -5.31
N LEU A 3 -8.37 -10.21 -6.25
CA LEU A 3 -7.83 -8.90 -6.69
C LEU A 3 -8.87 -7.98 -7.34
N LYS A 4 -9.77 -8.52 -8.18
CA LYS A 4 -10.85 -7.75 -8.79
C LYS A 4 -11.73 -7.08 -7.73
N GLN A 5 -12.05 -7.81 -6.65
CA GLN A 5 -12.85 -7.27 -5.56
C GLN A 5 -12.08 -6.21 -4.77
N MET A 6 -10.78 -6.42 -4.50
CA MET A 6 -9.94 -5.42 -3.84
C MET A 6 -9.84 -4.13 -4.66
N ASN A 7 -9.74 -4.26 -5.99
CA ASN A 7 -9.71 -3.12 -6.91
C ASN A 7 -11.03 -2.31 -6.86
N ASN A 8 -12.18 -3.00 -6.82
CA ASN A 8 -13.48 -2.36 -6.64
C ASN A 8 -13.59 -1.68 -5.26
N TRP A 9 -13.12 -2.33 -4.20
CA TRP A 9 -13.16 -1.78 -2.84
C TRP A 9 -12.24 -0.58 -2.67
N ALA A 10 -11.09 -0.54 -3.34
CA ALA A 10 -10.17 0.60 -3.31
C ALA A 10 -10.79 1.89 -3.88
N GLN A 11 -11.81 1.77 -4.74
CA GLN A 11 -12.53 2.89 -5.36
C GLN A 11 -13.88 3.17 -4.69
N SER A 12 -14.22 2.47 -3.61
CA SER A 12 -15.50 2.65 -2.94
C SER A 12 -15.57 3.96 -2.16
N ASP A 13 -16.74 4.59 -2.11
CA ASP A 13 -17.01 5.73 -1.23
C ASP A 13 -16.83 5.38 0.25
N ASN A 14 -17.02 4.11 0.61
CA ASN A 14 -16.85 3.63 1.97
C ASN A 14 -15.35 3.44 2.30
N PHE A 15 -14.82 4.33 3.14
CA PHE A 15 -13.41 4.29 3.56
C PHE A 15 -13.02 3.01 4.32
N HIS A 16 -13.97 2.30 4.94
CA HIS A 16 -13.69 0.98 5.54
C HIS A 16 -13.35 -0.06 4.48
N LEU A 17 -14.02 -0.03 3.31
CA LEU A 17 -13.74 -0.93 2.20
C LEU A 17 -12.41 -0.57 1.54
N ARG A 18 -12.11 0.72 1.35
CA ARG A 18 -10.80 1.17 0.85
C ARG A 18 -9.66 0.72 1.76
N ARG A 19 -9.83 0.86 3.08
CA ARG A 19 -8.86 0.32 4.04
C ARG A 19 -8.74 -1.19 3.92
N LEU A 20 -9.85 -1.92 3.80
CA LEU A 20 -9.83 -3.38 3.66
C LEU A 20 -9.06 -3.81 2.41
N ALA A 21 -9.22 -3.10 1.29
CA ALA A 21 -8.46 -3.34 0.07
C ALA A 21 -6.94 -3.21 0.28
N SER A 22 -6.51 -2.22 1.05
CA SER A 22 -5.10 -2.07 1.45
C SER A 22 -4.67 -3.14 2.46
N GLU A 23 -5.37 -3.31 3.58
CA GLU A 23 -4.96 -4.24 4.65
C GLU A 23 -4.95 -5.70 4.18
N GLY A 24 -5.95 -6.12 3.41
CA GLY A 24 -6.16 -7.52 3.03
C GLY A 24 -5.08 -8.11 2.14
N LEU A 25 -4.23 -7.28 1.55
CA LEU A 25 -3.14 -7.69 0.65
C LEU A 25 -1.75 -7.51 1.27
N ARG A 26 -1.64 -7.16 2.55
CA ARG A 26 -0.35 -6.96 3.21
C ARG A 26 0.44 -8.26 3.28
N PRO A 27 1.72 -8.28 2.85
CA PRO A 27 2.53 -9.49 2.87
C PRO A 27 2.92 -9.93 4.29
N LYS A 28 2.96 -8.99 5.25
CA LYS A 28 3.27 -9.24 6.67
C LYS A 28 2.19 -8.66 7.59
N LEU A 29 1.08 -9.39 7.73
CA LEU A 29 0.06 -9.11 8.74
C LEU A 29 0.46 -9.75 10.09
N PRO A 30 0.45 -9.01 11.22
CA PRO A 30 0.93 -9.50 12.51
C PRO A 30 0.25 -10.77 13.05
N TRP A 31 -0.97 -11.08 12.58
CA TRP A 31 -1.79 -12.21 13.06
C TRP A 31 -2.34 -13.07 11.92
N SER A 32 -1.77 -12.95 10.72
CA SER A 32 -2.14 -13.77 9.57
C SER A 32 -0.93 -14.57 9.09
N THR A 33 -1.20 -15.66 8.39
CA THR A 33 -0.19 -16.31 7.55
C THR A 33 0.39 -15.30 6.55
N ARG A 34 1.68 -15.44 6.25
CA ARG A 34 2.34 -14.63 5.23
C ARG A 34 1.68 -14.87 3.89
N LEU A 35 1.40 -13.78 3.17
CA LEU A 35 0.88 -13.82 1.82
C LEU A 35 2.06 -13.76 0.84
N ASP A 36 2.61 -14.92 0.50
CA ASP A 36 3.80 -15.01 -0.35
C ASP A 36 3.47 -14.99 -1.86
N THR A 37 2.19 -15.06 -2.21
CA THR A 37 1.69 -15.14 -3.60
C THR A 37 2.18 -14.03 -4.53
N PHE A 38 2.46 -12.84 -3.99
CA PHE A 38 2.87 -11.67 -4.78
C PHE A 38 4.35 -11.31 -4.61
N ASN A 39 5.15 -12.15 -3.96
CA ASN A 39 6.55 -11.82 -3.68
C ASN A 39 7.38 -11.68 -4.98
N ASP A 40 7.15 -12.58 -5.95
CA ASP A 40 7.85 -12.59 -7.24
C ASP A 40 7.38 -11.45 -8.15
N ASN A 41 6.08 -11.09 -8.06
CA ASN A 41 5.49 -9.99 -8.80
C ASN A 41 4.53 -9.16 -7.93
N PRO A 42 5.02 -8.08 -7.27
CA PRO A 42 4.21 -7.24 -6.40
C PRO A 42 3.29 -6.27 -7.16
N GLU A 43 3.44 -6.14 -8.48
CA GLU A 43 2.75 -5.14 -9.30
C GLU A 43 1.22 -5.16 -9.12
N PRO A 44 0.52 -6.32 -9.07
CA PRO A 44 -0.93 -6.34 -8.88
C PRO A 44 -1.38 -5.73 -7.54
N VAL A 45 -0.53 -5.79 -6.51
CA VAL A 45 -0.80 -5.14 -5.22
C VAL A 45 -0.50 -3.64 -5.32
N PHE A 46 0.59 -3.27 -6.00
CA PHE A 46 0.96 -1.87 -6.18
C PHE A 46 -0.07 -1.08 -6.99
N GLU A 47 -0.71 -1.69 -7.99
CA GLU A 47 -1.84 -1.10 -8.73
C GLU A 47 -2.99 -0.70 -7.78
N ILE A 48 -3.29 -1.52 -6.78
CA ILE A 48 -4.33 -1.22 -5.79
C ILE A 48 -3.88 -0.09 -4.85
N LEU A 49 -2.61 -0.08 -4.44
CA LEU A 49 -2.07 1.00 -3.61
C LEU A 49 -1.99 2.33 -4.35
N GLU A 50 -1.77 2.30 -5.66
CA GLU A 50 -1.77 3.50 -6.51
C GLU A 50 -3.14 4.19 -6.49
N LEU A 51 -4.24 3.44 -6.46
CA LEU A 51 -5.60 4.00 -6.32
C LEU A 51 -5.82 4.70 -4.97
N LEU A 52 -5.09 4.29 -3.93
CA LEU A 52 -5.23 4.78 -2.56
C LEU A 52 -4.15 5.80 -2.17
N LYS A 53 -3.22 6.14 -3.08
CA LYS A 53 -2.04 6.97 -2.78
C LYS A 53 -2.38 8.41 -2.38
N GLU A 54 -3.59 8.86 -2.69
CA GLU A 54 -4.09 10.20 -2.43
C GLU A 54 -5.29 10.21 -1.47
N ASP A 55 -5.55 9.10 -0.75
CA ASP A 55 -6.72 9.02 0.12
C ASP A 55 -6.69 10.11 1.22
N GLU A 56 -7.80 10.84 1.37
CA GLU A 56 -7.94 11.92 2.34
C GLU A 56 -8.07 11.37 3.78
N ILE A 57 -8.61 10.17 3.94
CA ILE A 57 -8.94 9.58 5.22
C ILE A 57 -7.70 9.00 5.89
N MET A 58 -7.37 9.54 7.07
CA MET A 58 -6.17 9.14 7.81
C MET A 58 -6.13 7.64 8.14
N PHE A 59 -7.29 7.03 8.36
CA PHE A 59 -7.40 5.60 8.62
C PHE A 59 -6.91 4.74 7.44
N VAL A 60 -7.21 5.16 6.21
CA VAL A 60 -6.76 4.48 4.97
C VAL A 60 -5.28 4.76 4.74
N LYS A 61 -4.85 6.02 4.78
CA LYS A 61 -3.43 6.40 4.62
C LYS A 61 -2.49 5.64 5.56
N LYS A 62 -2.87 5.48 6.84
CA LYS A 62 -2.09 4.70 7.82
C LYS A 62 -1.91 3.24 7.37
N SER A 63 -2.95 2.65 6.79
CA SER A 63 -2.89 1.29 6.23
C SER A 63 -1.90 1.23 5.07
N VAL A 64 -2.05 2.10 4.07
CA VAL A 64 -1.19 2.14 2.87
C VAL A 64 0.29 2.32 3.27
N GLY A 65 0.59 3.25 4.18
CA GLY A 65 1.95 3.48 4.65
C GLY A 65 2.55 2.27 5.39
N ASN A 66 1.76 1.60 6.23
CA ASN A 66 2.21 0.37 6.89
C ASN A 66 2.40 -0.77 5.88
N HIS A 67 1.52 -0.89 4.90
CA HIS A 67 1.59 -1.88 3.82
C HIS A 67 2.89 -1.72 3.01
N LEU A 68 3.22 -0.49 2.60
CA LEU A 68 4.47 -0.18 1.91
C LEU A 68 5.70 -0.46 2.80
N THR A 69 5.61 -0.22 4.12
CA THR A 69 6.69 -0.59 5.06
C THR A 69 6.93 -2.09 5.08
N ASP A 70 5.88 -2.89 4.99
CA ASP A 70 5.99 -4.35 4.96
C ASP A 70 6.59 -4.84 3.65
N TRP A 71 6.17 -4.25 2.52
CA TRP A 71 6.77 -4.50 1.21
C TRP A 71 8.25 -4.14 1.16
N LEU A 72 8.70 -3.04 1.78
CA LEU A 72 10.13 -2.72 1.88
C LEU A 72 10.95 -3.82 2.59
N LYS A 73 10.34 -4.61 3.49
CA LYS A 73 11.01 -5.73 4.18
C LYS A 73 10.91 -7.06 3.44
N VAL A 74 10.11 -7.13 2.38
CA VAL A 74 9.82 -8.37 1.63
C VAL A 74 10.48 -8.28 0.27
N ASN A 75 10.24 -7.19 -0.46
CA ASN A 75 10.79 -6.94 -1.77
C ASN A 75 11.19 -5.45 -1.90
N TYR A 76 12.44 -5.16 -1.53
CA TYR A 76 12.92 -3.79 -1.34
C TYR A 76 12.96 -2.99 -2.64
N ASP A 77 13.63 -3.50 -3.69
CA ASP A 77 13.91 -2.77 -4.92
C ASP A 77 12.65 -2.24 -5.66
N PRO A 78 11.62 -3.06 -5.95
CA PRO A 78 10.43 -2.57 -6.63
C PRO A 78 9.64 -1.60 -5.74
N THR A 79 9.59 -1.83 -4.42
CA THR A 79 8.92 -0.93 -3.48
C THR A 79 9.64 0.42 -3.36
N ALA A 80 10.97 0.41 -3.32
CA ALA A 80 11.79 1.61 -3.30
C ALA A 80 11.60 2.43 -4.58
N LYS A 81 11.54 1.76 -5.75
CA LYS A 81 11.24 2.40 -7.04
C LYS A 81 9.86 3.08 -7.02
N LEU A 82 8.83 2.41 -6.51
CA LEU A 82 7.49 2.96 -6.35
C LEU A 82 7.50 4.20 -5.44
N LEU A 83 8.11 4.10 -4.25
CA LEU A 83 8.18 5.19 -3.28
C LEU A 83 8.94 6.41 -3.83
N ARG A 84 10.04 6.20 -4.57
CA ARG A 84 10.76 7.30 -5.26
C ARG A 84 9.92 7.99 -6.32
N ARG A 85 9.02 7.26 -7.00
CA ARG A 85 8.03 7.85 -7.91
C ARG A 85 7.04 8.72 -7.12
N TRP A 86 6.51 8.20 -6.02
CA TRP A 86 5.56 8.92 -5.17
C TRP A 86 6.15 10.11 -4.43
N GLN A 87 7.45 10.11 -4.11
CA GLN A 87 8.17 11.26 -3.53
C GLN A 87 8.09 12.51 -4.42
N LYS A 88 7.89 12.34 -5.72
CA LYS A 88 7.74 13.43 -6.69
C LYS A 88 6.30 13.96 -6.79
N SER A 89 5.33 13.32 -6.12
CA SER A 89 3.94 13.81 -6.10
C SER A 89 3.85 15.10 -5.31
N ASP A 90 3.07 16.06 -5.77
CA ASP A 90 2.77 17.29 -5.04
C ASP A 90 1.66 17.14 -4.00
N ASN A 91 0.87 16.06 -4.10
CA ASN A 91 -0.23 15.77 -3.20
C ASN A 91 0.27 15.51 -1.76
N GLU A 92 -0.26 16.27 -0.80
CA GLU A 92 0.13 16.18 0.62
C GLU A 92 -0.18 14.81 1.25
N HIS A 93 -1.24 14.14 0.81
CA HIS A 93 -1.63 12.81 1.28
C HIS A 93 -0.61 11.76 0.83
N THR A 94 -0.15 11.83 -0.42
CA THR A 94 0.93 10.96 -0.92
C THR A 94 2.23 11.21 -0.15
N LYS A 95 2.62 12.48 0.03
CA LYS A 95 3.81 12.85 0.82
C LYS A 95 3.74 12.28 2.25
N TRP A 96 2.57 12.35 2.89
CA TRP A 96 2.34 11.77 4.21
C TRP A 96 2.52 10.25 4.21
N ILE A 97 1.94 9.54 3.22
CA ILE A 97 2.05 8.08 3.09
C ILE A 97 3.51 7.67 2.90
N VAL A 98 4.23 8.36 2.02
CA VAL A 98 5.66 8.10 1.77
C VAL A 98 6.45 8.27 3.06
N LYS A 99 6.29 9.40 3.76
CA LYS A 99 6.97 9.63 5.05
C LYS A 99 6.65 8.53 6.07
N ARG A 100 5.40 8.05 6.09
CA ARG A 100 4.97 6.96 6.98
C ARG A 100 5.64 5.64 6.61
N ALA A 101 5.72 5.32 5.32
CA ALA A 101 6.32 4.08 4.80
C ALA A 101 7.83 4.00 5.08
N THR A 102 8.52 5.14 4.96
CA THR A 102 9.99 5.20 5.02
C THR A 102 10.54 5.54 6.40
N ARG A 103 9.68 5.72 7.41
CA ARG A 103 10.09 6.10 8.77
C ARG A 103 11.06 5.13 9.44
N LYS A 104 11.09 3.86 9.00
CA LYS A 104 11.98 2.81 9.54
C LYS A 104 13.03 2.34 8.52
N ILE A 105 12.77 2.51 7.23
CA ILE A 105 13.58 1.98 6.12
C ILE A 105 13.72 3.12 5.11
N ARG A 106 14.95 3.57 4.88
CA ARG A 106 15.24 4.63 3.92
C ARG A 106 15.18 4.09 2.49
N VAL A 107 14.76 4.93 1.55
CA VAL A 107 14.64 4.65 0.10
C VAL A 107 15.08 5.84 -0.71
#